data_AF-A0A955KNJ4-F1
#
_entry.id   AF-A0A955KNJ4-F1
#
_cell.length_a   1.000
_cell.length_b   1.000
_cell.length_c   1.000
_cell.angle_alpha   90.00
_cell.angle_beta   90.00
_cell.angle_gamma   90.00
#
_symmetry.space_group_name_H-M   'P 1'
#
loop_
_entity.id
_entity.type
_entity.pdbx_description
1 polymer ?
#
loop_
_entity_poly.entity_id
_entity_poly.type
_entity_poly.pdbx_seq_one_letter_code
_entity_poly.pdbx_strand_id
1 'polypeptide(L)'
;MLYYIRVIFLKQMFWTSGTVEHGGTLMSEKRFRSVLGENIFRHKYAQGASDTWDNCAERIVEDVCGTRWGTAHALMSLDERKQLTEYIKTMRFLPGGRYIYYAGRPNHYYNNCYLLRAEHDTREEWGSLMNRAVSCLMTGGGIGVDYSILRGEGKVIRKTGGVASGPIGLMRMVNEAGRYIMQGGSRRSAIYASLNWQHDDIESFLTAKNWPEFIKRKKNEDFNFPAPLDMTNISVNYDDVWLKNPINKVFLKNCRQAMETGEPGFSFNFGDKQDETLRNACTEVTSEDDSDV
;
A
#
# COMPACT_ATOMS: atom_id res chain seq x y z
N MET A 1 6.88 2.75 18.17
CA MET A 1 6.19 3.13 16.92
C MET A 1 5.73 1.89 16.14
N LEU A 2 6.60 0.97 15.73
CA LEU A 2 6.25 -0.31 15.07
C LEU A 2 5.26 -1.24 15.81
N TYR A 3 5.09 -1.08 17.13
CA TYR A 3 4.20 -1.91 17.96
C TYR A 3 2.71 -1.54 17.85
N TYR A 4 2.38 -0.27 17.55
CA TYR A 4 0.98 0.19 17.52
C TYR A 4 0.24 -0.24 16.24
N ILE A 5 1.01 -0.45 15.17
CA ILE A 5 0.54 -0.87 13.84
C ILE A 5 -0.07 -2.28 13.86
N ARG A 6 0.36 -3.14 14.79
CA ARG A 6 -0.12 -4.54 14.89
C ARG A 6 -1.61 -4.67 15.18
N VAL A 7 -2.25 -3.64 15.77
CA VAL A 7 -3.60 -3.75 16.35
C VAL A 7 -4.69 -3.22 15.43
N ILE A 8 -4.40 -2.24 14.56
CA ILE A 8 -5.41 -1.54 13.76
C ILE A 8 -6.04 -2.46 12.70
N PHE A 9 -5.26 -3.34 12.05
CA PHE A 9 -5.77 -4.21 10.98
C PHE A 9 -6.64 -5.39 11.44
N LEU A 10 -6.62 -5.76 12.72
CA LEU A 10 -7.39 -6.90 13.24
C LEU A 10 -8.84 -6.55 13.64
N LYS A 11 -9.16 -5.25 13.83
CA LYS A 11 -10.48 -4.83 14.34
C LYS A 11 -11.56 -4.57 13.29
N GLN A 12 -11.21 -4.45 12.00
CA GLN A 12 -12.13 -3.89 10.98
C GLN A 12 -12.82 -4.91 10.06
N MET A 13 -12.63 -6.22 10.26
CA MET A 13 -13.27 -7.26 9.42
C MET A 13 -14.03 -8.30 10.24
N PHE A 14 -15.16 -7.89 10.83
CA PHE A 14 -16.19 -8.83 11.28
C PHE A 14 -17.33 -8.83 10.25
N TRP A 15 -17.29 -9.77 9.31
CA TRP A 15 -18.46 -10.15 8.53
C TRP A 15 -19.14 -11.34 9.20
N THR A 16 -20.41 -11.16 9.56
CA THR A 16 -21.27 -12.21 10.11
C THR A 16 -21.74 -13.13 8.99
N SER A 17 -21.51 -14.44 9.10
CA SER A 17 -22.41 -15.41 8.46
C SER A 17 -22.35 -16.79 9.11
N GLY A 18 -23.55 -17.28 9.47
CA GLY A 18 -24.01 -18.67 9.38
C GLY A 18 -23.26 -19.75 10.16
N THR A 19 -23.84 -20.21 11.25
CA THR A 19 -23.52 -21.50 11.88
C THR A 19 -23.98 -22.66 11.00
N VAL A 20 -23.09 -23.61 10.72
CA VAL A 20 -23.46 -24.96 10.26
C VAL A 20 -22.79 -25.94 11.21
N GLU A 21 -23.59 -26.64 12.02
CA GLU A 21 -23.13 -27.76 12.86
C GLU A 21 -23.10 -29.03 12.03
N HIS A 22 -21.98 -29.77 11.98
CA HIS A 22 -21.96 -31.16 11.54
C HIS A 22 -21.21 -32.04 12.56
N GLY A 23 -21.91 -33.11 12.99
CA GLY A 23 -21.41 -34.14 13.89
C GLY A 23 -20.31 -35.01 13.29
N GLY A 24 -19.55 -35.65 14.17
CA GLY A 24 -18.23 -36.20 13.90
C GLY A 24 -18.17 -37.37 12.92
N THR A 25 -17.09 -37.38 12.14
CA THR A 25 -16.23 -38.52 11.78
C THR A 25 -14.92 -37.90 11.25
N LEU A 26 -13.75 -38.41 11.64
CA LEU A 26 -12.42 -37.95 11.18
C LEU A 26 -12.23 -38.22 9.67
N MET A 27 -12.92 -37.45 8.83
CA MET A 27 -12.45 -37.19 7.47
C MET A 27 -11.38 -36.11 7.56
N SER A 28 -10.28 -36.28 6.85
CA SER A 28 -9.33 -35.20 6.54
C SER A 28 -10.14 -33.98 6.08
N GLU A 29 -10.42 -33.02 6.96
CA GLU A 29 -11.23 -31.87 6.61
C GLU A 29 -10.51 -31.15 5.48
N LYS A 30 -11.16 -31.12 4.31
CA LYS A 30 -10.63 -30.42 3.16
C LYS A 30 -10.72 -28.92 3.42
N ARG A 31 -9.69 -28.37 4.09
CA ARG A 31 -9.61 -26.96 4.52
C ARG A 31 -9.71 -25.99 3.33
N PHE A 32 -9.13 -26.36 2.19
CA PHE A 32 -9.12 -25.53 0.99
C PHE A 32 -10.30 -25.85 0.07
N ARG A 33 -11.08 -24.82 -0.27
CA ARG A 33 -12.21 -24.93 -1.22
C ARG A 33 -11.76 -25.36 -2.62
N SER A 34 -10.55 -25.00 -3.02
CA SER A 34 -10.01 -25.27 -4.35
C SER A 34 -8.57 -25.79 -4.30
N VAL A 35 -8.20 -26.58 -5.30
CA VAL A 35 -6.82 -27.07 -5.51
C VAL A 35 -5.85 -25.90 -5.70
N LEU A 36 -6.28 -24.82 -6.35
CA LEU A 36 -5.48 -23.61 -6.51
C LEU A 36 -5.11 -22.98 -5.15
N GLY A 37 -6.08 -22.86 -4.24
CA GLY A 37 -5.85 -22.31 -2.91
C GLY A 37 -4.87 -23.16 -2.10
N GLU A 38 -5.03 -24.49 -2.15
CA GLU A 38 -4.11 -25.43 -1.51
C GLU A 38 -2.70 -25.32 -2.11
N ASN A 39 -2.58 -25.31 -3.43
CA ASN A 39 -1.28 -25.17 -4.11
C ASN A 39 -0.58 -23.86 -3.74
N ILE A 40 -1.31 -22.74 -3.69
CA ILE A 40 -0.75 -21.45 -3.27
C ILE A 40 -0.23 -21.54 -1.83
N PHE A 41 -1.00 -22.13 -0.91
CA PHE A 41 -0.55 -22.33 0.46
C PHE A 41 0.73 -23.16 0.51
N ARG A 42 0.74 -24.34 -0.15
CA ARG A 42 1.88 -25.25 -0.17
C ARG A 42 3.14 -24.64 -0.78
N HIS A 43 3.02 -23.89 -1.86
CA HIS A 43 4.17 -23.33 -2.57
C HIS A 43 4.70 -22.04 -1.94
N LYS A 44 3.84 -21.23 -1.31
CA LYS A 44 4.22 -19.87 -0.88
C LYS A 44 4.27 -19.67 0.63
N TYR A 45 3.40 -20.34 1.38
CA TYR A 45 3.13 -19.99 2.79
C TYR A 45 3.51 -21.08 3.79
N ALA A 46 3.39 -22.35 3.40
CA ALA A 46 3.79 -23.49 4.20
C ALA A 46 5.31 -23.46 4.49
N GLN A 47 5.68 -23.71 5.74
CA GLN A 47 7.07 -23.82 6.20
C GLN A 47 7.47 -25.29 6.31
N GLY A 48 7.61 -25.95 5.15
CA GLY A 48 7.99 -27.36 5.04
C GLY A 48 6.84 -28.25 4.58
N ALA A 49 7.17 -29.50 4.21
CA ALA A 49 6.22 -30.42 3.60
C ALA A 49 5.06 -30.82 4.53
N SER A 50 5.31 -30.85 5.85
CA SER A 50 4.33 -31.22 6.87
C SER A 50 3.55 -30.04 7.45
N ASP A 51 3.83 -28.79 7.03
CA ASP A 51 3.14 -27.62 7.59
C ASP A 51 1.68 -27.59 7.10
N THR A 52 0.72 -27.67 8.02
CA THR A 52 -0.71 -27.66 7.73
C THR A 52 -1.27 -26.25 7.86
N TRP A 53 -2.47 -26.01 7.33
CA TRP A 53 -3.16 -24.73 7.56
C TRP A 53 -3.36 -24.46 9.06
N ASP A 54 -3.72 -25.49 9.82
CA ASP A 54 -3.95 -25.39 11.26
C ASP A 54 -2.68 -25.01 12.04
N ASN A 55 -1.54 -25.64 11.71
CA ASN A 55 -0.23 -25.26 12.28
C ASN A 55 0.16 -23.83 11.89
N CYS A 56 -0.13 -23.43 10.65
CA CYS A 56 0.09 -22.06 10.19
C CYS A 56 -0.75 -21.06 10.99
N ALA A 57 -2.03 -21.36 11.24
CA ALA A 57 -2.92 -20.52 12.04
C ALA A 57 -2.40 -20.33 13.47
N GLU A 58 -2.01 -21.41 14.14
CA GLU A 58 -1.42 -21.36 15.48
C GLU A 58 -0.12 -20.55 15.51
N ARG A 59 0.76 -20.78 14.52
CA ARG A 59 2.02 -20.03 14.34
C ARG A 59 1.77 -18.54 14.16
N ILE A 60 0.78 -18.14 13.36
CA ILE A 60 0.42 -16.73 13.14
C ILE A 60 -0.04 -16.10 14.46
N VAL A 61 -0.97 -16.74 15.19
CA VAL A 61 -1.52 -16.16 16.41
C VAL A 61 -0.47 -16.08 17.51
N GLU A 62 0.39 -17.08 17.68
CA GLU A 62 1.45 -17.05 18.70
C GLU A 62 2.51 -15.97 18.41
N ASP A 63 2.92 -15.79 17.16
CA ASP A 63 3.95 -14.81 16.77
C ASP A 63 3.44 -13.36 16.78
N VAL A 64 2.19 -13.16 16.33
CA VAL A 64 1.63 -11.81 16.14
C VAL A 64 0.94 -11.31 17.40
N CYS A 65 0.11 -12.14 18.04
CA CYS A 65 -0.74 -11.76 19.15
C CYS A 65 -0.35 -12.40 20.48
N GLY A 66 0.40 -13.50 20.44
CA GLY A 66 0.87 -14.25 21.59
C GLY A 66 2.20 -13.76 22.15
N THR A 67 2.89 -14.66 22.83
CA THR A 67 4.16 -14.33 23.50
C THR A 67 5.35 -14.38 22.57
N ARG A 68 5.14 -14.74 21.30
CA ARG A 68 6.21 -15.09 20.36
C ARG A 68 7.18 -16.07 21.02
N TRP A 69 6.65 -17.18 21.52
CA TRP A 69 7.41 -18.23 22.21
C TRP A 69 8.28 -17.68 23.36
N GLY A 70 7.70 -16.78 24.16
CA GLY A 70 8.34 -16.18 25.34
C GLY A 70 9.27 -14.99 25.09
N THR A 71 9.39 -14.51 23.85
CA THR A 71 10.26 -13.37 23.51
C THR A 71 9.56 -12.01 23.55
N ALA A 72 8.24 -11.99 23.67
CA ALA A 72 7.42 -10.78 23.74
C ALA A 72 6.26 -10.91 24.72
N HIS A 73 5.69 -9.78 25.10
CA HIS A 73 4.42 -9.75 25.84
C HIS A 73 3.26 -10.06 24.89
N ALA A 74 2.30 -10.85 25.37
CA ALA A 74 1.08 -11.13 24.63
C ALA A 74 0.25 -9.85 24.43
N LEU A 75 -0.24 -9.65 23.21
CA LEU A 75 -1.12 -8.53 22.86
C LEU A 75 -2.60 -8.83 23.12
N MET A 76 -2.95 -10.12 23.20
CA MET A 76 -4.31 -10.61 23.41
C MET A 76 -4.33 -11.66 24.53
N SER A 77 -5.46 -11.75 25.23
CA SER A 77 -5.66 -12.78 26.25
C SER A 77 -5.61 -14.19 25.65
N LEU A 78 -5.42 -15.21 26.49
CA LEU A 78 -5.36 -16.59 26.02
C LEU A 78 -6.66 -17.02 25.32
N ASP A 79 -7.81 -16.60 25.83
CA ASP A 79 -9.11 -16.98 25.27
C ASP A 79 -9.37 -16.31 23.93
N GLU A 80 -9.04 -15.01 23.79
CA GLU A 80 -9.13 -14.32 22.50
C GLU A 80 -8.19 -14.92 21.46
N ARG A 81 -6.97 -15.36 21.85
CA ARG A 81 -6.04 -16.05 20.95
C ARG A 81 -6.57 -17.40 20.48
N LYS A 82 -7.18 -18.19 21.38
CA LYS A 82 -7.83 -19.45 21.00
C LYS A 82 -8.96 -19.19 19.99
N GLN A 83 -9.81 -18.21 20.27
CA GLN A 83 -10.92 -17.84 19.38
C GLN A 83 -10.41 -17.38 18.00
N LEU A 84 -9.40 -16.50 17.95
CA LEU A 84 -8.81 -16.04 16.70
C LEU A 84 -8.18 -17.20 15.91
N THR A 85 -7.50 -18.12 16.60
CA THR A 85 -6.91 -19.32 15.98
C THR A 85 -8.00 -20.15 15.30
N GLU A 86 -9.13 -20.40 15.98
CA GLU A 86 -10.25 -21.15 15.41
C GLU A 86 -10.89 -20.41 14.21
N TYR A 87 -11.00 -19.09 14.25
CA TYR A 87 -11.48 -18.30 13.11
C TYR A 87 -10.55 -18.40 11.89
N ILE A 88 -9.24 -18.44 12.10
CA ILE A 88 -8.27 -18.64 11.03
C ILE A 88 -8.35 -20.08 10.49
N LYS A 89 -8.33 -21.09 11.37
CA LYS A 89 -8.43 -22.51 10.99
C LYS A 89 -9.66 -22.80 10.14
N THR A 90 -10.81 -22.24 10.53
CA THR A 90 -12.09 -22.41 9.83
C THR A 90 -12.30 -21.43 8.66
N MET A 91 -11.29 -20.62 8.30
CA MET A 91 -11.33 -19.63 7.22
C MET A 91 -12.47 -18.60 7.38
N ARG A 92 -12.94 -18.36 8.61
CA ARG A 92 -13.86 -17.24 8.94
C ARG A 92 -13.14 -15.91 8.99
N PHE A 93 -11.83 -15.94 9.26
CA PHE A 93 -10.93 -14.81 9.16
C PHE A 93 -9.67 -15.24 8.41
N LEU A 94 -9.24 -14.45 7.41
CA LEU A 94 -8.02 -14.72 6.65
C LEU A 94 -7.02 -13.59 6.91
N PRO A 95 -5.89 -13.87 7.59
CA PRO A 95 -4.86 -12.86 7.82
C PRO A 95 -4.27 -12.37 6.49
N GLY A 96 -3.83 -11.11 6.45
CA GLY A 96 -3.13 -10.58 5.28
C GLY A 96 -1.91 -11.44 4.91
N GLY A 97 -1.62 -11.57 3.62
CA GLY A 97 -0.62 -12.54 3.13
C GLY A 97 0.77 -12.40 3.77
N ARG A 98 1.18 -11.19 4.20
CA ARG A 98 2.43 -10.97 4.93
C ARG A 98 2.44 -11.58 6.34
N TYR A 99 1.30 -11.58 7.05
CA TYR A 99 1.18 -12.29 8.32
C TYR A 99 1.38 -13.79 8.13
N ILE A 100 0.76 -14.36 7.09
CA ILE A 100 0.91 -15.78 6.76
C ILE A 100 2.36 -16.10 6.38
N TYR A 101 2.98 -15.24 5.56
CA TYR A 101 4.34 -15.46 5.05
C TYR A 101 5.41 -15.33 6.14
N TYR A 102 5.38 -14.26 6.95
CA TYR A 102 6.44 -13.92 7.90
C TYR A 102 6.27 -14.54 9.29
N ALA A 103 5.08 -15.04 9.66
CA ALA A 103 4.92 -15.65 10.97
C ALA A 103 5.94 -16.78 11.20
N GLY A 104 6.66 -16.78 12.31
CA GLY A 104 7.70 -17.76 12.64
C GLY A 104 8.97 -17.72 11.77
N ARG A 105 9.12 -16.74 10.86
CA ARG A 105 10.39 -16.49 10.15
C ARG A 105 11.25 -15.47 10.92
N PRO A 106 12.58 -15.44 10.72
CA PRO A 106 13.44 -14.46 11.39
C PRO A 106 13.12 -12.99 11.07
N ASN A 107 12.64 -12.72 9.85
CA ASN A 107 12.24 -11.39 9.42
C ASN A 107 10.74 -11.19 9.63
N HIS A 108 10.34 -10.01 10.13
CA HIS A 108 9.00 -9.73 10.63
C HIS A 108 8.35 -8.51 9.96
N TYR A 109 8.34 -8.46 8.63
CA TYR A 109 7.74 -7.34 7.89
C TYR A 109 6.24 -7.55 7.67
N TYR A 110 5.43 -7.43 8.72
CA TYR A 110 3.99 -7.69 8.65
C TYR A 110 3.18 -6.66 7.87
N ASN A 111 3.62 -5.39 7.89
CA ASN A 111 2.91 -4.30 7.23
C ASN A 111 3.01 -4.45 5.71
N ASN A 112 1.86 -4.35 5.04
CA ASN A 112 1.77 -4.42 3.57
C ASN A 112 2.04 -3.08 2.92
N CYS A 113 1.61 -1.99 3.55
CA CYS A 113 1.56 -0.67 2.96
C CYS A 113 2.03 0.39 3.94
N TYR A 114 2.58 1.47 3.39
CA TYR A 114 3.03 2.65 4.14
C TYR A 114 2.46 3.92 3.48
N LEU A 115 2.03 4.85 4.31
CA LEU A 115 1.53 6.17 3.91
C LEU A 115 2.62 7.18 4.21
N LEU A 116 3.01 7.97 3.22
CA LEU A 116 4.10 8.95 3.32
C LEU A 116 3.64 10.29 2.72
N ARG A 117 4.26 11.38 3.16
CA ARG A 117 4.19 12.68 2.47
C ARG A 117 5.54 13.35 2.48
N ALA A 118 5.75 14.29 1.57
CA ALA A 118 6.75 15.31 1.82
C ALA A 118 6.29 16.15 3.03
N GLU A 119 7.09 16.22 4.10
CA GLU A 119 6.71 16.98 5.31
C GLU A 119 6.96 18.48 5.15
N HIS A 120 7.99 18.84 4.38
CA HIS A 120 8.49 20.19 4.25
C HIS A 120 8.97 20.47 2.81
N ASP A 121 8.76 21.70 2.34
CA ASP A 121 9.28 22.15 1.05
C ASP A 121 10.76 22.57 1.13
N THR A 122 11.64 21.59 1.32
CA THR A 122 13.10 21.79 1.48
C THR A 122 13.91 20.74 0.72
N ARG A 123 15.20 21.02 0.49
CA ARG A 123 16.13 20.08 -0.17
C ARG A 123 16.38 18.86 0.71
N GLU A 124 16.49 19.06 2.01
CA GLU A 124 16.71 18.00 2.99
C GLU A 124 15.54 17.02 2.99
N GLU A 125 14.30 17.54 2.86
CA GLU A 125 13.11 16.70 2.79
C GLU A 125 13.09 15.79 1.55
N TRP A 126 13.61 16.22 0.40
CA TRP A 126 13.74 15.34 -0.76
C TRP A 126 14.58 14.10 -0.45
N GLY A 127 15.69 14.28 0.29
CA GLY A 127 16.54 13.18 0.74
C GLY A 127 15.84 12.30 1.78
N SER A 128 15.18 12.91 2.75
CA SER A 128 14.43 12.20 3.81
C SER A 128 13.28 11.37 3.24
N LEU A 129 12.47 11.93 2.35
CA LEU A 129 11.38 11.23 1.69
C LEU A 129 11.89 10.07 0.83
N MET A 130 12.96 10.27 0.05
CA MET A 130 13.59 9.18 -0.69
C MET A 130 14.07 8.05 0.24
N ASN A 131 14.69 8.40 1.37
CA ASN A 131 15.14 7.41 2.35
C ASN A 131 13.96 6.60 2.93
N ARG A 132 12.88 7.28 3.34
CA ARG A 132 11.65 6.64 3.84
C ARG A 132 11.04 5.73 2.78
N ALA A 133 10.87 6.22 1.55
CA ALA A 133 10.30 5.47 0.43
C ALA A 133 11.11 4.21 0.10
N VAL A 134 12.43 4.35 -0.09
CA VAL A 134 13.33 3.22 -0.39
C VAL A 134 13.33 2.19 0.71
N SER A 135 13.39 2.62 1.97
CA SER A 135 13.38 1.71 3.13
C SER A 135 12.10 0.87 3.17
N CYS A 136 10.94 1.50 2.95
CA CYS A 136 9.65 0.81 2.89
C CYS A 136 9.55 -0.17 1.71
N LEU A 137 10.03 0.23 0.54
CA LEU A 137 10.03 -0.64 -0.65
C LEU A 137 10.97 -1.84 -0.48
N MET A 138 12.12 -1.68 0.20
CA MET A 138 13.08 -2.75 0.45
C MET A 138 12.58 -3.83 1.42
N THR A 139 11.69 -3.48 2.37
CA THR A 139 10.96 -4.49 3.17
C THR A 139 9.81 -5.14 2.39
N GLY A 140 9.59 -4.68 1.15
CA GLY A 140 8.57 -5.10 0.21
C GLY A 140 7.19 -4.48 0.44
N GLY A 141 7.07 -3.43 1.25
CA GLY A 141 5.81 -2.71 1.37
C GLY A 141 5.45 -2.00 0.07
N GLY A 142 4.17 -1.78 -0.16
CA GLY A 142 3.73 -0.71 -1.05
C GLY A 142 3.83 0.64 -0.35
N ILE A 143 4.01 1.71 -1.10
CA ILE A 143 4.02 3.07 -0.55
C ILE A 143 2.99 3.92 -1.27
N GLY A 144 2.41 4.89 -0.59
CA GLY A 144 1.76 6.01 -1.26
C GLY A 144 2.24 7.34 -0.69
N VAL A 145 2.46 8.31 -1.57
CA VAL A 145 3.16 9.54 -1.25
C VAL A 145 2.37 10.76 -1.69
N ASP A 146 2.02 11.64 -0.76
CA ASP A 146 1.50 12.98 -1.11
C ASP A 146 2.65 13.99 -1.27
N TYR A 147 2.68 14.67 -2.42
CA TYR A 147 3.71 15.65 -2.77
C TYR A 147 3.22 17.11 -2.71
N SER A 148 1.97 17.34 -2.30
CA SER A 148 1.28 18.63 -2.45
C SER A 148 1.96 19.83 -1.78
N ILE A 149 2.79 19.61 -0.76
CA ILE A 149 3.48 20.72 -0.08
C ILE A 149 4.69 21.25 -0.86
N LEU A 150 5.27 20.44 -1.76
CA LEU A 150 6.46 20.82 -2.50
C LEU A 150 6.14 21.96 -3.46
N ARG A 151 7.05 22.91 -3.62
CA ARG A 151 6.84 24.01 -4.58
C ARG A 151 6.80 23.50 -6.02
N GLY A 152 5.97 24.13 -6.84
CA GLY A 152 5.90 23.87 -8.28
C GLY A 152 7.18 24.21 -9.05
N GLU A 153 7.27 23.66 -10.26
CA GLU A 153 8.35 23.90 -11.21
C GLU A 153 8.49 25.40 -11.52
N GLY A 154 9.72 25.87 -11.70
CA GLY A 154 9.99 27.27 -12.03
C GLY A 154 10.02 28.24 -10.84
N LYS A 155 9.58 27.82 -9.64
CA LYS A 155 9.66 28.67 -8.43
C LYS A 155 11.11 28.92 -8.02
N VAL A 156 11.42 30.15 -7.60
CA VAL A 156 12.78 30.58 -7.26
C VAL A 156 13.32 29.85 -6.02
N ILE A 157 14.56 29.37 -6.08
CA ILE A 157 15.29 28.80 -4.95
C ILE A 157 16.22 29.85 -4.34
N ARG A 158 15.81 30.46 -3.23
CA ARG A 158 16.50 31.63 -2.64
C ARG A 158 17.95 31.38 -2.21
N LYS A 159 18.26 30.21 -1.62
CA LYS A 159 19.58 29.95 -1.00
C LYS A 159 20.67 29.56 -2.00
N THR A 160 20.34 28.75 -3.00
CA THR A 160 21.31 28.17 -3.94
C THR A 160 21.26 28.81 -5.33
N GLY A 161 20.28 29.68 -5.58
CA GLY A 161 19.97 30.18 -6.93
C GLY A 161 19.25 29.13 -7.78
N GLY A 162 18.75 29.58 -8.93
CA GLY A 162 18.00 28.74 -9.88
C GLY A 162 16.51 28.60 -9.56
N VAL A 163 15.88 27.62 -10.21
CA VAL A 163 14.44 27.33 -10.14
C VAL A 163 14.19 25.89 -9.72
N ALA A 164 13.06 25.65 -9.07
CA ALA A 164 12.62 24.32 -8.65
C ALA A 164 12.24 23.46 -9.85
N SER A 165 12.48 22.14 -9.73
CA SER A 165 12.07 21.14 -10.73
C SER A 165 10.65 20.62 -10.55
N GLY A 166 9.94 21.07 -9.52
CA GLY A 166 8.60 20.59 -9.15
C GLY A 166 8.58 19.19 -8.51
N PRO A 167 7.47 18.78 -7.89
CA PRO A 167 7.27 17.46 -7.29
C PRO A 167 7.37 16.28 -8.27
N ILE A 168 7.01 16.46 -9.54
CA ILE A 168 7.02 15.37 -10.54
C ILE A 168 8.44 14.80 -10.74
N GLY A 169 9.47 15.64 -10.60
CA GLY A 169 10.86 15.18 -10.61
C GLY A 169 11.15 14.16 -9.51
N LEU A 170 10.70 14.43 -8.28
CA LEU A 170 10.87 13.52 -7.15
C LEU A 170 10.03 12.23 -7.32
N MET A 171 8.81 12.35 -7.85
CA MET A 171 7.99 11.18 -8.18
C MET A 171 8.70 10.23 -9.15
N ARG A 172 9.40 10.78 -10.16
CA ARG A 172 10.21 9.98 -11.10
C ARG A 172 11.38 9.30 -10.42
N MET A 173 12.04 9.96 -9.46
CA MET A 173 13.11 9.35 -8.67
C MET A 173 12.60 8.16 -7.84
N VAL A 174 11.45 8.31 -7.17
CA VAL A 174 10.82 7.22 -6.41
C VAL A 174 10.39 6.07 -7.33
N ASN A 175 9.83 6.37 -8.50
CA ASN A 175 9.49 5.38 -9.52
C ASN A 175 10.70 4.55 -9.95
N GLU A 176 11.83 5.21 -10.26
CA GLU A 176 13.04 4.51 -10.67
C GLU A 176 13.65 3.69 -9.53
N ALA A 177 13.64 4.19 -8.30
CA ALA A 177 14.03 3.38 -7.15
C ALA A 177 13.18 2.11 -7.05
N GLY A 178 11.85 2.24 -7.17
CA GLY A 178 10.93 1.09 -7.17
C GLY A 178 11.12 0.11 -8.32
N ARG A 179 11.63 0.56 -9.47
CA ARG A 179 11.96 -0.29 -10.60
C ARG A 179 13.10 -1.28 -10.26
N TYR A 180 14.13 -0.80 -9.58
CA TYR A 180 15.30 -1.62 -9.21
C TYR A 180 15.12 -2.37 -7.89
N ILE A 181 14.21 -1.91 -7.02
CA ILE A 181 13.83 -2.64 -5.80
C ILE A 181 12.81 -3.72 -6.17
N MET A 182 13.31 -4.92 -6.49
CA MET A 182 12.46 -6.10 -6.73
C MET A 182 12.17 -6.83 -5.42
N GLN A 183 10.91 -6.94 -5.05
CA GLN A 183 10.49 -7.63 -3.83
C GLN A 183 10.55 -9.14 -4.05
N GLY A 184 11.41 -9.83 -3.30
CA GLY A 184 11.56 -11.30 -3.39
C GLY A 184 12.06 -11.78 -4.75
N GLY A 185 12.77 -10.94 -5.51
CA GLY A 185 13.41 -11.30 -6.78
C GLY A 185 12.50 -11.33 -8.02
N SER A 186 11.19 -11.08 -7.88
CA SER A 186 10.26 -11.11 -9.02
C SER A 186 9.09 -10.12 -8.98
N ARG A 187 8.76 -9.55 -7.81
CA ARG A 187 7.58 -8.67 -7.68
C ARG A 187 7.97 -7.20 -7.80
N ARG A 188 7.31 -6.49 -8.73
CA ARG A 188 7.38 -5.04 -8.91
C ARG A 188 6.93 -4.31 -7.63
N SER A 189 7.59 -3.21 -7.31
CA SER A 189 7.16 -2.28 -6.25
C SER A 189 5.78 -1.69 -6.58
N ALA A 190 4.95 -1.52 -5.55
CA ALA A 190 3.65 -0.84 -5.67
C ALA A 190 3.76 0.57 -5.11
N ILE A 191 3.64 1.58 -5.96
CA ILE A 191 3.83 2.98 -5.59
C ILE A 191 2.57 3.75 -5.96
N TYR A 192 2.13 4.63 -5.07
CA TYR A 192 1.11 5.63 -5.31
C TYR A 192 1.69 7.03 -5.10
N ALA A 193 1.22 8.00 -5.88
CA ALA A 193 1.56 9.40 -5.71
C ALA A 193 0.33 10.29 -5.89
N SER A 194 0.22 11.32 -5.06
CA SER A 194 -0.86 12.30 -5.16
C SER A 194 -0.39 13.74 -5.17
N LEU A 195 -1.24 14.59 -5.73
CA LEU A 195 -1.04 16.03 -5.80
C LEU A 195 -2.40 16.74 -5.70
N ASN A 196 -2.46 17.82 -4.92
CA ASN A 196 -3.65 18.64 -4.78
C ASN A 196 -4.02 19.32 -6.12
N TRP A 197 -5.31 19.36 -6.42
CA TRP A 197 -5.87 19.92 -7.65
C TRP A 197 -5.53 21.41 -7.88
N GLN A 198 -5.20 22.15 -6.83
CA GLN A 198 -4.78 23.57 -6.87
C GLN A 198 -3.28 23.76 -7.01
N HIS A 199 -2.49 22.68 -7.01
CA HIS A 199 -1.04 22.76 -7.11
C HIS A 199 -0.60 23.34 -8.47
N ASP A 200 0.46 24.15 -8.48
CA ASP A 200 0.94 24.85 -9.68
C ASP A 200 1.25 23.89 -10.85
N ASP A 201 1.77 22.69 -10.55
CA ASP A 201 2.13 21.65 -11.53
C ASP A 201 0.98 20.70 -11.92
N ILE A 202 -0.28 20.98 -11.52
CA ILE A 202 -1.39 20.04 -11.74
C ILE A 202 -1.60 19.70 -13.21
N GLU A 203 -1.40 20.66 -14.13
CA GLU A 203 -1.57 20.44 -15.57
C GLU A 203 -0.55 19.42 -16.13
N SER A 204 0.69 19.49 -15.64
CA SER A 204 1.76 18.54 -15.96
C SER A 204 1.51 17.18 -15.30
N PHE A 205 1.01 17.18 -14.06
CA PHE A 205 0.67 15.95 -13.33
C PHE A 205 -0.43 15.15 -14.04
N LEU A 206 -1.49 15.83 -14.48
CA LEU A 206 -2.61 15.22 -15.20
C LEU A 206 -2.18 14.48 -16.47
N THR A 207 -1.10 14.94 -17.10
CA THR A 207 -0.59 14.39 -18.38
C THR A 207 0.73 13.65 -18.22
N ALA A 208 1.19 13.42 -16.97
CA ALA A 208 2.52 12.86 -16.69
C ALA A 208 2.72 11.44 -17.26
N LYS A 209 1.61 10.72 -17.51
CA LYS A 209 1.59 9.36 -18.07
C LYS A 209 1.05 9.32 -19.51
N ASN A 210 0.91 10.46 -20.18
CA ASN A 210 0.61 10.53 -21.61
C ASN A 210 1.83 10.15 -22.43
N TRP A 211 2.16 8.87 -22.41
CA TRP A 211 3.34 8.35 -23.06
C TRP A 211 3.24 8.50 -24.58
N PRO A 212 4.33 8.86 -25.27
CA PRO A 212 4.36 8.89 -26.71
C PRO A 212 4.16 7.48 -27.28
N GLU A 213 3.67 7.39 -28.52
CA GLU A 213 3.27 6.12 -29.15
C GLU A 213 4.39 5.07 -29.16
N PHE A 214 5.65 5.51 -29.32
CA PHE A 214 6.80 4.60 -29.25
C PHE A 214 6.90 3.88 -27.89
N ILE A 215 6.68 4.60 -26.78
CA ILE A 215 6.72 4.03 -25.43
C ILE A 215 5.55 3.07 -25.24
N LYS A 216 4.34 3.45 -25.68
CA LYS A 216 3.16 2.60 -25.62
C LYS A 216 3.38 1.28 -26.36
N ARG A 217 3.91 1.34 -27.58
CA ARG A 217 4.27 0.16 -28.37
C ARG A 217 5.30 -0.71 -27.65
N LYS A 218 6.35 -0.10 -27.07
CA LYS A 218 7.36 -0.84 -26.32
C LYS A 218 6.80 -1.51 -25.06
N LYS A 219 5.87 -0.86 -24.34
CA LYS A 219 5.15 -1.45 -23.20
C LYS A 219 4.22 -2.60 -23.59
N ASN A 220 3.62 -2.54 -24.79
CA ASN A 220 2.81 -3.62 -25.33
C ASN A 220 3.67 -4.83 -25.75
N GLU A 221 4.88 -4.59 -26.28
CA GLU A 221 5.85 -5.64 -26.61
C GLU A 221 6.46 -6.27 -25.34
N ASP A 222 6.81 -5.43 -24.37
CA ASP A 222 7.37 -5.82 -23.08
C ASP A 222 6.76 -4.96 -21.97
N PHE A 223 5.90 -5.57 -21.15
CA PHE A 223 5.25 -4.91 -20.03
C PHE A 223 6.25 -4.23 -19.06
N ASN A 224 7.48 -4.76 -18.96
CA ASN A 224 8.52 -4.24 -18.08
C ASN A 224 9.41 -3.18 -18.73
N PHE A 225 9.17 -2.83 -20.00
CA PHE A 225 9.89 -1.73 -20.66
C PHE A 225 9.76 -0.45 -19.81
N PRO A 226 10.86 0.30 -19.56
CA PRO A 226 10.80 1.50 -18.75
C PRO A 226 9.95 2.62 -19.38
N ALA A 227 9.04 3.18 -18.60
CA ALA A 227 8.29 4.37 -18.98
C ALA A 227 8.13 5.33 -17.79
N PRO A 228 7.97 6.65 -18.03
CA PRO A 228 7.77 7.61 -16.95
C PRO A 228 6.60 7.24 -16.04
N LEU A 229 6.86 7.09 -14.73
CA LEU A 229 5.86 6.76 -13.70
C LEU A 229 5.10 5.44 -13.95
N ASP A 230 5.69 4.48 -14.66
CA ASP A 230 5.04 3.19 -14.96
C ASP A 230 4.97 2.20 -13.78
N MET A 231 5.68 2.48 -12.68
CA MET A 231 5.57 1.78 -11.39
C MET A 231 4.64 2.51 -10.41
N THR A 232 4.26 3.74 -10.73
CA THR A 232 3.57 4.66 -9.83
C THR A 232 2.17 4.95 -10.33
N ASN A 233 1.17 4.54 -9.56
CA ASN A 233 -0.20 5.00 -9.74
C ASN A 233 -0.31 6.46 -9.29
N ILE A 234 -1.06 7.28 -10.02
CA ILE A 234 -1.23 8.70 -9.68
C ILE A 234 -2.69 9.09 -9.49
N SER A 235 -2.98 9.94 -8.49
CA SER A 235 -4.32 10.49 -8.26
C SER A 235 -4.29 11.95 -7.88
N VAL A 236 -5.35 12.68 -8.21
CA VAL A 236 -5.53 14.08 -7.80
C VAL A 236 -6.33 14.14 -6.50
N ASN A 237 -5.81 14.90 -5.53
CA ASN A 237 -6.50 15.20 -4.28
C ASN A 237 -7.43 16.41 -4.45
N TYR A 238 -8.69 16.26 -4.06
CA TYR A 238 -9.72 17.29 -4.05
C TYR A 238 -10.17 17.56 -2.61
N ASP A 239 -10.36 18.83 -2.28
CA ASP A 239 -10.70 19.35 -0.96
C ASP A 239 -12.04 20.13 -0.98
N ASP A 240 -12.46 20.73 0.13
CA ASP A 240 -13.73 21.48 0.18
C ASP A 240 -13.74 22.70 -0.74
N VAL A 241 -12.58 23.20 -1.16
CA VAL A 241 -12.51 24.30 -2.14
C VAL A 241 -13.06 23.84 -3.48
N TRP A 242 -12.84 22.58 -3.86
CA TRP A 242 -13.41 21.99 -5.08
C TRP A 242 -14.94 21.96 -5.06
N LEU A 243 -15.58 21.73 -3.90
CA LEU A 243 -17.04 21.68 -3.77
C LEU A 243 -17.73 22.99 -4.20
N LYS A 244 -17.02 24.12 -4.16
CA LYS A 244 -17.52 25.43 -4.61
C LYS A 244 -17.66 25.53 -6.13
N ASN A 245 -16.86 24.76 -6.88
CA ASN A 245 -16.92 24.69 -8.34
C ASN A 245 -16.47 23.30 -8.83
N PRO A 246 -17.36 22.30 -8.72
CA PRO A 246 -16.98 20.91 -8.95
C PRO A 246 -16.70 20.58 -10.42
N ILE A 247 -17.25 21.37 -11.36
CA ILE A 247 -17.09 21.17 -12.81
C ILE A 247 -16.01 22.14 -13.35
N ASN A 248 -14.90 22.28 -12.63
CA ASN A 248 -13.79 23.10 -13.07
C ASN A 248 -12.92 22.39 -14.13
N LYS A 249 -12.05 23.15 -14.78
CA LYS A 249 -11.18 22.66 -15.86
C LYS A 249 -10.27 21.49 -15.44
N VAL A 250 -9.78 21.50 -14.20
CA VAL A 250 -8.88 20.47 -13.67
C VAL A 250 -9.65 19.16 -13.50
N PHE A 251 -10.83 19.23 -12.90
CA PHE A 251 -11.69 18.06 -12.73
C PHE A 251 -12.12 17.45 -14.06
N LEU A 252 -12.60 18.26 -15.01
CA LEU A 252 -12.98 17.79 -16.34
C LEU A 252 -11.81 17.14 -17.09
N LYS A 253 -10.61 17.73 -17.00
CA LYS A 253 -9.40 17.16 -17.59
C LYS A 253 -9.00 15.86 -16.90
N ASN A 254 -9.14 15.76 -15.58
CA ASN A 254 -8.89 14.51 -14.84
C ASN A 254 -9.87 13.41 -15.29
N CYS A 255 -11.17 13.70 -15.38
CA CYS A 255 -12.17 12.77 -15.94
C CYS A 255 -11.80 12.28 -17.33
N ARG A 256 -11.39 13.19 -18.23
CA ARG A 256 -10.92 12.81 -19.57
C ARG A 256 -9.72 11.87 -19.51
N GLN A 257 -8.68 12.24 -18.75
CA GLN A 257 -7.46 11.45 -18.61
C GLN A 257 -7.73 10.06 -18.02
N ALA A 258 -8.54 9.96 -16.96
CA ALA A 258 -8.95 8.70 -16.37
C ALA A 258 -9.66 7.79 -17.39
N MET A 259 -10.49 8.35 -18.27
CA MET A 259 -11.16 7.59 -19.33
C MET A 259 -10.23 7.20 -20.49
N GLU A 260 -9.24 8.03 -20.82
CA GLU A 260 -8.31 7.80 -21.93
C GLU A 260 -7.17 6.83 -21.56
N THR A 261 -6.65 6.91 -20.33
CA THR A 261 -5.45 6.19 -19.89
C THR A 261 -5.61 5.37 -18.61
N GLY A 262 -6.76 5.43 -17.95
CA GLY A 262 -7.00 4.80 -16.64
C GLY A 262 -6.44 5.60 -15.45
N GLU A 263 -5.73 6.69 -15.72
CA GLU A 263 -5.06 7.56 -14.74
C GLU A 263 -5.01 9.01 -15.23
N PRO A 264 -4.92 10.01 -14.33
CA PRO A 264 -4.93 9.87 -12.87
C PRO A 264 -6.26 9.43 -12.28
N GLY A 265 -6.21 8.86 -11.08
CA GLY A 265 -7.38 8.61 -10.25
C GLY A 265 -7.87 9.85 -9.50
N PHE A 266 -8.85 9.63 -8.63
CA PHE A 266 -9.50 10.66 -7.84
C PHE A 266 -9.35 10.35 -6.36
N SER A 267 -9.12 11.38 -5.57
CA SER A 267 -9.04 11.30 -4.11
C SER A 267 -9.78 12.48 -3.53
N PHE A 268 -10.93 12.22 -2.93
CA PHE A 268 -11.80 13.24 -2.39
C PHE A 268 -11.69 13.24 -0.86
N ASN A 269 -11.39 14.40 -0.27
CA ASN A 269 -11.21 14.60 1.15
C ASN A 269 -12.04 15.82 1.54
N PHE A 270 -13.06 15.66 2.39
CA PHE A 270 -14.01 16.75 2.66
C PHE A 270 -14.30 16.91 4.15
N GLY A 271 -14.73 18.11 4.55
CA GLY A 271 -15.13 18.41 5.91
C GLY A 271 -14.03 18.17 6.93
N ASP A 272 -14.35 17.42 7.99
CA ASP A 272 -13.41 17.04 9.05
C ASP A 272 -12.28 16.12 8.55
N LYS A 273 -12.40 15.57 7.33
CA LYS A 273 -11.43 14.66 6.72
C LYS A 273 -10.63 15.29 5.60
N GLN A 274 -10.70 16.61 5.43
CA GLN A 274 -10.03 17.29 4.31
C GLN A 274 -8.50 17.07 4.29
N ASP A 275 -7.88 16.88 5.45
CA ASP A 275 -6.45 16.67 5.58
C ASP A 275 -6.01 15.19 5.48
N GLU A 276 -6.94 14.24 5.29
CA GLU A 276 -6.66 12.81 5.05
C GLU A 276 -6.13 12.52 3.63
N THR A 277 -5.07 13.23 3.23
CA THR A 277 -4.52 13.16 1.88
C THR A 277 -3.65 11.93 1.65
N LEU A 278 -3.12 11.33 2.72
CA LEU A 278 -2.26 10.15 2.64
C LEU A 278 -3.08 8.93 2.23
N ARG A 279 -2.54 8.13 1.32
CA ARG A 279 -3.14 6.88 0.84
C ARG A 279 -2.08 5.82 0.68
N ASN A 280 -2.46 4.56 0.86
CA ASN A 280 -1.60 3.46 0.43
C ASN A 280 -1.68 3.22 -1.09
N ALA A 281 -0.83 2.33 -1.59
CA ALA A 281 -0.75 2.01 -3.03
C ALA A 281 -2.07 1.54 -3.65
N CYS A 282 -2.95 0.91 -2.86
CA CYS A 282 -4.24 0.38 -3.30
C CYS A 282 -5.42 1.31 -2.95
N THR A 283 -5.15 2.45 -2.30
CA THR A 283 -6.11 3.53 -1.98
C THR A 283 -7.27 3.19 -1.03
N GLU A 284 -7.23 2.05 -0.34
CA GLU A 284 -8.23 1.62 0.64
C GLU A 284 -7.97 2.15 2.06
N VAL A 285 -6.77 2.65 2.35
CA VAL A 285 -6.42 3.27 3.63
C VAL A 285 -6.17 4.76 3.41
N THR A 286 -6.80 5.61 4.21
CA THR A 286 -6.57 7.05 4.27
C THR A 286 -6.13 7.47 5.67
N SER A 287 -5.33 8.52 5.76
CA SER A 287 -4.96 9.14 7.04
C SER A 287 -4.51 10.59 6.85
N GLU A 288 -4.62 11.38 7.91
CA GLU A 288 -4.06 12.72 8.00
C GLU A 288 -2.56 12.71 8.29
N ASP A 289 -2.01 11.66 8.91
CA ASP A 289 -0.60 11.59 9.27
C ASP A 289 -0.07 10.14 9.22
N ASP A 290 1.17 9.92 9.67
CA ASP A 290 1.76 8.59 9.74
C ASP A 290 1.42 7.87 11.07
N SER A 291 0.54 8.42 11.90
CA SER A 291 0.18 7.85 13.21
C SER A 291 -0.86 6.73 13.11
N ASP A 292 -1.67 6.73 12.05
CA ASP A 292 -2.69 5.69 11.80
C ASP A 292 -2.12 4.40 11.17
N VAL A 293 -0.81 4.35 10.89
CA VAL A 293 -0.19 3.28 10.08
C VAL A 293 1.08 2.70 10.63
#